data_AF-A0A538FJU6-F1
#
_entry.id   AF-A0A538FJU6-F1
#
_cell.length_a   1.000
_cell.length_b   1.000
_cell.length_c   1.000
_cell.angle_alpha   90.00
_cell.angle_beta   90.00
_cell.angle_gamma   90.00
#
_symmetry.space_group_name_H-M   'P 1'
#
loop_
_entity.id
_entity.type
_entity.pdbx_description
1 polymer ?
#
loop_
_entity_poly.entity_id
_entity_poly.type
_entity_poly.pdbx_seq_one_letter_code
_entity_poly.pdbx_strand_id
1 'polypeptide(L)'
;MAIKQRFPSRRKVGASIAAGVTAITLGVGGYAVANSGSTKRVAGSATAAVGKVVPFQKSQPGLSQQVGQIPAGFAPGSGTIVTGTAADRAKAVALAAYPGGTVNRVVLLTGGTYNVHMIGVNWPHHVFVSNAFSVVGAQ
;
A
#
# COMPACT_ATOMS: atom_id res chain seq x y z
N MET A 1 10.58 75.24 -4.01
CA MET A 1 11.70 74.60 -4.76
C MET A 1 12.13 73.37 -3.99
N ALA A 2 12.22 72.14 -4.50
CA ALA A 2 11.81 71.50 -5.75
C ALA A 2 11.55 70.02 -5.43
N ILE A 3 10.58 69.42 -6.10
CA ILE A 3 10.14 68.03 -5.98
C ILE A 3 10.95 67.16 -6.95
N LYS A 4 11.40 65.97 -6.52
CA LYS A 4 11.67 64.85 -7.44
C LYS A 4 11.13 63.54 -6.87
N GLN A 5 10.15 62.99 -7.58
CA GLN A 5 9.64 61.63 -7.45
C GLN A 5 10.47 60.66 -8.30
N ARG A 6 10.63 59.39 -7.87
CA ARG A 6 10.25 58.20 -8.66
C ARG A 6 10.65 56.85 -8.02
N PHE A 7 9.62 56.01 -7.89
CA PHE A 7 9.50 54.54 -8.02
C PHE A 7 10.07 53.55 -6.97
N PRO A 8 9.21 52.64 -6.45
CA PRO A 8 9.63 51.43 -5.74
C PRO A 8 9.97 50.30 -6.73
N SER A 9 11.14 49.65 -6.57
CA SER A 9 11.56 48.53 -7.43
C SER A 9 11.46 47.17 -6.73
N ARG A 10 10.51 46.39 -7.24
CA ARG A 10 10.42 44.92 -7.39
C ARG A 10 10.87 43.98 -6.24
N ARG A 11 9.86 43.33 -5.65
CA ARG A 11 9.92 41.98 -5.07
C ARG A 11 10.52 41.00 -6.10
N LYS A 12 11.58 40.28 -5.73
CA LYS A 12 11.99 39.07 -6.45
C LYS A 12 11.38 37.86 -5.74
N VAL A 13 10.32 37.32 -6.34
CA VAL A 13 9.89 35.94 -6.15
C VAL A 13 10.83 35.07 -6.99
N GLY A 14 11.46 34.08 -6.37
CA GLY A 14 12.31 33.11 -7.05
C GLY A 14 12.12 31.75 -6.41
N ALA A 15 11.17 30.97 -6.93
CA ALA A 15 11.08 29.55 -6.68
C ALA A 15 12.22 28.83 -7.42
N SER A 16 12.79 27.80 -6.81
CA SER A 16 13.54 26.78 -7.54
C SER A 16 13.28 25.44 -6.88
N ILE A 17 12.52 24.63 -7.62
CA ILE A 17 12.13 23.26 -7.34
C ILE A 17 13.39 22.40 -7.41
N ALA A 18 13.80 21.81 -6.29
CA ALA A 18 14.82 20.78 -6.31
C ALA A 18 14.19 19.48 -6.84
N ALA A 19 14.47 19.20 -8.12
CA ALA A 19 14.21 17.91 -8.73
C ALA A 19 15.13 16.84 -8.09
N GLY A 20 14.57 16.03 -7.20
CA GLY A 20 15.22 14.81 -6.71
C GLY A 20 14.78 13.62 -7.55
N VAL A 21 15.56 13.29 -8.58
CA VAL A 21 15.39 12.03 -9.32
C VAL A 21 15.94 10.91 -8.44
N THR A 22 15.06 10.11 -7.84
CA THR A 22 15.46 8.84 -7.23
C THR A 22 15.63 7.80 -8.32
N ALA A 23 16.87 7.42 -8.59
CA ALA A 23 17.20 6.31 -9.49
C ALA A 23 16.65 4.99 -8.95
N ILE A 24 15.83 4.30 -9.74
CA ILE A 24 15.43 2.92 -9.47
C ILE A 24 16.50 2.02 -10.07
N THR A 25 17.36 1.45 -9.23
CA THR A 25 18.31 0.41 -9.61
C THR A 25 17.55 -0.86 -10.02
N LEU A 26 17.68 -1.26 -11.29
CA LEU A 26 17.26 -2.55 -11.80
C LEU A 26 18.30 -3.61 -11.39
N GLY A 27 17.98 -4.41 -10.38
CA GLY A 27 18.82 -5.53 -9.97
C GLY A 27 18.77 -6.65 -11.00
N VAL A 28 19.90 -6.92 -11.65
CA VAL A 28 20.12 -8.13 -12.46
C VAL A 28 20.39 -9.28 -11.49
N GLY A 29 19.38 -10.12 -11.26
CA GLY A 29 19.51 -11.35 -10.46
C GLY A 29 19.79 -12.55 -11.38
N GLY A 30 20.93 -13.20 -11.18
CA GLY A 30 21.38 -14.34 -11.99
C GLY A 30 20.50 -15.58 -11.90
N TYR A 31 20.46 -16.35 -12.98
CA TYR A 31 19.78 -17.64 -13.05
C TYR A 31 20.70 -18.73 -12.50
N ALA A 32 20.26 -19.48 -11.48
CA ALA A 32 20.89 -20.73 -11.09
C ALA A 32 20.20 -21.90 -11.77
N VAL A 33 20.95 -22.70 -12.54
CA VAL A 33 20.51 -24.02 -13.05
C VAL A 33 20.68 -25.03 -11.92
N ALA A 34 19.58 -25.63 -11.46
CA ALA A 34 19.61 -26.78 -10.56
C ALA A 34 19.21 -28.05 -11.32
N ASN A 35 20.13 -29.02 -11.33
CA ASN A 35 19.99 -30.37 -11.89
C ASN A 35 19.33 -31.32 -10.89
N SER A 36 18.62 -32.32 -11.40
CA SER A 36 17.57 -33.14 -10.77
C SER A 36 17.96 -33.97 -9.54
N GLY A 37 17.00 -34.09 -8.61
CA GLY A 37 16.95 -35.13 -7.58
C GLY A 37 15.50 -35.56 -7.33
N SER A 38 15.10 -36.68 -7.93
CA SER A 38 13.75 -37.23 -7.84
C SER A 38 13.47 -37.82 -6.46
N THR A 39 12.60 -37.19 -5.66
CA THR A 39 11.70 -37.90 -4.74
C THR A 39 10.36 -37.18 -4.66
N LYS A 40 9.28 -37.94 -4.85
CA LYS A 40 7.90 -37.48 -4.75
C LYS A 40 7.64 -36.80 -3.40
N ARG A 41 7.62 -35.47 -3.39
CA ARG A 41 6.72 -34.67 -2.57
C ARG A 41 6.10 -33.64 -3.49
N VAL A 42 4.78 -33.69 -3.67
CA VAL A 42 4.01 -32.53 -4.15
C VAL A 42 3.96 -31.55 -2.98
N ALA A 43 5.11 -30.98 -2.65
CA ALA A 43 5.17 -29.69 -2.02
C ALA A 43 5.36 -28.74 -3.19
N GLY A 44 4.27 -28.11 -3.60
CA GLY A 44 4.35 -26.97 -4.52
C GLY A 44 5.19 -25.90 -3.85
N SER A 45 6.51 -25.98 -4.01
CA SER A 45 7.40 -24.85 -3.83
C SER A 45 7.08 -23.89 -4.96
N ALA A 46 5.99 -23.14 -4.77
CA ALA A 46 5.99 -21.79 -5.28
C ALA A 46 7.24 -21.16 -4.67
N THR A 47 8.26 -20.94 -5.48
CA THR A 47 9.28 -19.96 -5.16
C THR A 47 8.52 -18.68 -4.93
N ALA A 48 8.22 -18.41 -3.67
CA ALA A 48 7.62 -17.18 -3.24
C ALA A 48 8.63 -16.12 -3.66
N ALA A 49 8.30 -15.35 -4.70
CA ALA A 49 8.62 -13.94 -4.65
C ALA A 49 8.24 -13.50 -3.24
N VAL A 50 9.12 -12.78 -2.55
CA VAL A 50 8.94 -12.30 -1.17
C VAL A 50 7.73 -11.37 -1.13
N GLY A 51 6.55 -11.98 -1.21
CA GLY A 51 5.28 -11.34 -1.47
C GLY A 51 4.69 -11.01 -0.12
N LYS A 52 4.36 -9.74 0.07
CA LYS A 52 3.59 -9.29 1.25
C LYS A 52 2.17 -9.89 1.28
N VAL A 53 1.77 -10.64 0.25
CA VAL A 53 0.45 -11.28 0.13
C VAL A 53 0.60 -12.79 -0.01
N VAL A 54 -0.42 -13.52 0.44
CA VAL A 54 -0.60 -14.92 0.11
C VAL A 54 -1.62 -15.02 -1.02
N PRO A 55 -1.22 -15.47 -2.22
CA PRO A 55 -2.13 -15.62 -3.35
C PRO A 55 -3.34 -16.50 -3.00
N PHE A 56 -4.47 -16.22 -3.64
CA PHE A 56 -5.65 -17.06 -3.45
C PHE A 56 -5.40 -18.49 -3.93
N GLN A 57 -5.66 -19.45 -3.05
CA GLN A 57 -5.68 -20.87 -3.37
C GLN A 57 -7.04 -21.43 -3.01
N LYS A 58 -7.75 -21.96 -4.01
CA LYS A 58 -9.07 -22.53 -3.83
C LYS A 58 -9.00 -23.71 -2.84
N SER A 59 -9.95 -23.77 -1.92
CA SER A 59 -10.05 -24.79 -0.86
C SER A 59 -8.94 -24.75 0.19
N GLN A 60 -8.08 -23.73 0.18
CA GLN A 60 -7.16 -23.47 1.27
C GLN A 60 -7.76 -22.38 2.17
N PRO A 61 -7.84 -22.60 3.49
CA PRO A 61 -8.31 -21.56 4.40
C PRO A 61 -7.40 -20.32 4.34
N GLY A 62 -7.99 -19.14 4.49
CA GLY A 62 -7.23 -17.90 4.67
C GLY A 62 -6.36 -17.95 5.92
N LEU A 63 -5.30 -17.15 5.95
CA LEU A 63 -4.41 -17.09 7.11
C LEU A 63 -4.95 -16.12 8.17
N SER A 64 -4.89 -16.51 9.45
CA SER A 64 -5.20 -15.62 10.58
C SER A 64 -4.00 -14.78 11.03
N GLN A 65 -3.16 -14.37 10.07
CA GLN A 65 -1.96 -13.62 10.37
C GLN A 65 -2.31 -12.14 10.62
N GLN A 66 -1.71 -11.52 11.62
CA GLN A 66 -1.83 -10.08 11.87
C GLN A 66 -0.45 -9.44 11.84
N VAL A 67 -0.37 -8.25 11.27
CA VAL A 67 0.84 -7.43 11.26
C VAL A 67 0.51 -5.99 11.60
N GLY A 68 1.39 -5.32 12.35
CA GLY A 68 1.18 -3.94 12.77
C GLY A 68 0.04 -3.78 13.77
N GLN A 69 -0.62 -2.62 13.72
CA GLN A 69 -1.69 -2.22 14.62
C GLN A 69 -3.05 -2.47 13.97
N ILE A 70 -3.81 -3.39 14.56
CA ILE A 70 -5.21 -3.60 14.23
C ILE A 70 -6.05 -2.64 15.07
N PRO A 71 -6.95 -1.83 14.47
CA PRO A 71 -7.81 -0.93 15.23
C PRO A 71 -8.58 -1.67 16.32
N ALA A 72 -8.57 -1.12 17.54
CA ALA A 72 -9.25 -1.71 18.69
C ALA A 72 -10.75 -1.87 18.39
N GLY A 73 -11.29 -3.05 18.69
CA GLY A 73 -12.70 -3.37 18.45
C GLY A 73 -13.07 -3.57 16.97
N PHE A 74 -12.09 -3.71 16.06
CA PHE A 74 -12.37 -4.05 14.68
C PHE A 74 -13.06 -5.42 14.59
N ALA A 75 -14.22 -5.43 13.92
CA ALA A 75 -14.88 -6.65 13.48
C ALA A 75 -15.14 -6.56 11.95
N PRO A 76 -14.93 -7.63 11.18
CA PRO A 76 -15.27 -7.63 9.76
C PRO A 76 -16.74 -7.23 9.54
N GLY A 77 -16.97 -6.28 8.63
CA GLY A 77 -18.32 -5.75 8.36
C GLY A 77 -18.74 -4.56 9.23
N SER A 78 -17.94 -4.17 10.23
CA SER A 78 -18.14 -2.92 10.98
C SER A 78 -17.73 -1.68 10.17
N GLY A 79 -18.27 -0.51 10.52
CA GLY A 79 -17.94 0.79 9.92
C GLY A 79 -18.85 1.18 8.74
N THR A 80 -18.44 2.22 8.01
CA THR A 80 -19.21 2.80 6.90
C THR A 80 -18.45 2.66 5.59
N ILE A 81 -19.05 2.06 4.56
CA ILE A 81 -18.44 2.03 3.22
C ILE A 81 -18.34 3.45 2.69
N VAL A 82 -17.15 3.84 2.25
CA VAL A 82 -16.86 5.18 1.74
C VAL A 82 -16.33 5.13 0.31
N THR A 83 -16.57 6.20 -0.44
CA THR A 83 -16.12 6.40 -1.82
C THR A 83 -15.44 7.77 -1.98
N GLY A 84 -14.95 8.08 -3.18
CA GLY A 84 -14.31 9.35 -3.49
C GLY A 84 -12.83 9.41 -3.11
N THR A 85 -12.25 10.60 -3.16
CA THR A 85 -10.79 10.81 -3.14
C THR A 85 -10.09 10.19 -1.93
N ALA A 86 -10.69 10.23 -0.74
CA ALA A 86 -10.10 9.62 0.45
C ALA A 86 -10.06 8.08 0.34
N ALA A 87 -11.14 7.47 -0.16
CA ALA A 87 -11.19 6.03 -0.40
C ALA A 87 -10.17 5.61 -1.48
N ASP A 88 -10.02 6.40 -2.54
CA ASP A 88 -9.05 6.13 -3.61
C ASP A 88 -7.60 6.21 -3.09
N ARG A 89 -7.28 7.17 -2.23
CA ARG A 89 -5.97 7.26 -1.57
C ARG A 89 -5.71 6.08 -0.64
N ALA A 90 -6.69 5.71 0.19
CA ALA A 90 -6.56 4.55 1.06
C ALA A 90 -6.32 3.26 0.26
N LYS A 91 -7.07 3.08 -0.85
CA LYS A 91 -6.88 1.98 -1.80
C LYS A 91 -5.47 1.97 -2.40
N ALA A 92 -5.01 3.12 -2.89
CA ALA A 92 -3.69 3.23 -3.52
C ALA A 92 -2.56 2.88 -2.54
N VAL A 93 -2.62 3.41 -1.32
CA VAL A 93 -1.63 3.13 -0.27
C VAL A 93 -1.65 1.66 0.15
N ALA A 94 -2.83 1.06 0.30
CA ALA A 94 -2.96 -0.36 0.62
C ALA A 94 -2.38 -1.26 -0.48
N LEU A 95 -2.69 -0.99 -1.75
CA LEU A 95 -2.18 -1.75 -2.89
C LEU A 95 -0.67 -1.59 -3.10
N ALA A 96 -0.12 -0.43 -2.76
CA ALA A 96 1.33 -0.22 -2.78
C ALA A 96 2.04 -1.07 -1.72
N ALA A 97 1.44 -1.23 -0.53
CA ALA A 97 2.02 -2.03 0.55
C ALA A 97 1.80 -3.54 0.38
N TYR A 98 0.65 -3.94 -0.20
CA TYR A 98 0.23 -5.32 -0.40
C TYR A 98 -0.15 -5.56 -1.87
N PRO A 99 0.85 -5.62 -2.78
CA PRO A 99 0.59 -5.82 -4.20
C PRO A 99 0.05 -7.24 -4.45
N GLY A 100 -0.98 -7.35 -5.30
CA GLY A 100 -1.56 -8.63 -5.74
C GLY A 100 -2.98 -8.92 -5.23
N GLY A 101 -3.49 -8.14 -4.27
CA GLY A 101 -4.91 -8.17 -3.92
C GLY A 101 -5.74 -7.25 -4.81
N THR A 102 -7.05 -7.53 -4.88
CA THR A 102 -8.04 -6.66 -5.50
C THR A 102 -8.87 -6.01 -4.41
N VAL A 103 -9.13 -4.70 -4.49
CA VAL A 103 -9.93 -3.99 -3.48
C VAL A 103 -11.38 -3.96 -3.91
N ASN A 104 -12.28 -4.59 -3.13
CA ASN A 104 -13.72 -4.53 -3.42
C ASN A 104 -14.41 -3.33 -2.76
N ARG A 105 -13.94 -2.89 -1.59
CA ARG A 105 -14.48 -1.73 -0.86
C ARG A 105 -13.47 -1.12 0.11
N VAL A 106 -13.70 0.14 0.44
CA VAL A 106 -13.02 0.85 1.53
C VAL A 106 -14.06 1.22 2.57
N VAL A 107 -13.75 0.99 3.84
CA VAL A 107 -14.65 1.20 4.97
C VAL A 107 -14.00 2.15 5.96
N LEU A 108 -14.68 3.22 6.35
CA LEU A 108 -14.25 4.09 7.43
C LEU A 108 -14.72 3.52 8.76
N LEU A 109 -13.78 3.27 9.67
CA LEU A 109 -14.07 2.82 11.03
C LEU A 109 -14.33 4.02 11.94
N THR A 110 -15.02 3.81 13.07
CA THR A 110 -15.37 4.87 14.05
C THR A 110 -14.15 5.65 14.55
N GLY A 111 -12.98 4.99 14.66
CA GLY A 111 -11.71 5.63 15.03
C GLY A 111 -11.01 6.41 13.91
N GLY A 112 -11.65 6.61 12.75
CA GLY A 112 -11.09 7.38 11.62
C GLY A 112 -10.09 6.62 10.74
N THR A 113 -9.80 5.35 11.06
CA THR A 113 -8.96 4.48 10.22
C THR A 113 -9.79 3.90 9.09
N TYR A 114 -9.22 3.82 7.89
CA TYR A 114 -9.79 3.13 6.76
C TYR A 114 -9.43 1.64 6.80
N ASN A 115 -10.42 0.76 6.70
CA ASN A 115 -10.24 -0.64 6.37
C ASN A 115 -10.42 -0.83 4.86
N VAL A 116 -9.34 -1.19 4.18
CA VAL A 116 -9.34 -1.57 2.77
C VAL A 116 -9.53 -3.08 2.69
N HIS A 117 -10.67 -3.51 2.18
CA HIS A 117 -10.99 -4.93 2.06
C HIS A 117 -10.39 -5.50 0.78
N MET A 118 -9.55 -6.52 0.94
CA MET A 118 -8.80 -7.17 -0.13
C MET A 118 -9.45 -8.53 -0.45
N ILE A 119 -9.65 -8.80 -1.73
CA ILE A 119 -10.11 -10.07 -2.29
C ILE A 119 -9.10 -10.59 -3.30
N GLY A 120 -9.27 -11.84 -3.76
CA GLY A 120 -8.33 -12.48 -4.69
C GLY A 120 -7.00 -12.88 -4.05
N VAL A 121 -6.91 -12.81 -2.72
CA VAL A 121 -5.81 -13.26 -1.89
C VAL A 121 -6.36 -14.09 -0.73
N ASN A 122 -5.55 -15.02 -0.22
CA ASN A 122 -5.82 -15.72 1.04
C ASN A 122 -5.31 -14.92 2.26
N TRP A 123 -4.48 -13.89 2.02
CA TRP A 123 -4.03 -12.92 3.03
C TRP A 123 -3.30 -11.72 2.38
N PRO A 124 -3.39 -10.50 2.92
CA PRO A 124 -4.36 -10.05 3.93
C PRO A 124 -5.74 -9.82 3.30
N HIS A 125 -6.81 -9.94 4.09
CA HIS A 125 -8.18 -9.58 3.69
C HIS A 125 -8.55 -8.14 4.10
N HIS A 126 -7.83 -7.58 5.06
CA HIS A 126 -8.08 -6.29 5.66
C HIS A 126 -6.76 -5.55 5.82
N VAL A 127 -6.59 -4.45 5.09
CA VAL A 127 -5.45 -3.53 5.28
C VAL A 127 -5.96 -2.27 5.97
N PHE A 128 -5.30 -1.86 7.05
CA PHE A 128 -5.69 -0.69 7.83
C PHE A 128 -4.80 0.50 7.46
N VAL A 129 -5.44 1.59 7.06
CA VAL A 129 -4.80 2.83 6.64
C VAL A 129 -5.28 3.96 7.53
N SER A 130 -4.36 4.64 8.20
CA SER A 130 -4.66 5.80 9.05
C SER A 130 -5.31 6.95 8.26
N ASN A 131 -5.90 7.91 8.98
CA ASN A 131 -6.42 9.15 8.39
C ASN A 131 -5.36 9.99 7.66
N ALA A 132 -4.09 9.81 8.00
CA ALA A 132 -2.93 10.41 7.33
C ALA A 132 -2.43 9.59 6.12
N PHE A 133 -3.20 8.59 5.68
CA PHE A 133 -2.90 7.73 4.53
C PHE A 133 -1.57 6.96 4.66
N SER A 134 -1.30 6.43 5.85
CA SER A 134 -0.21 5.47 6.10
C SER A 134 -0.77 4.12 6.55
N VAL A 135 -0.23 3.01 6.02
CA VAL A 135 -0.59 1.66 6.47
C VAL A 135 -0.15 1.47 7.92
N VAL A 136 -1.09 1.09 8.78
CA VAL A 136 -0.83 0.84 10.21
C VAL A 136 -0.86 -0.64 10.56
N GLY A 137 -1.55 -1.47 9.78
CA GLY A 137 -1.58 -2.92 9.99
C GLY A 137 -2.35 -3.67 8.90
N ALA A 138 -2.33 -4.99 8.97
CA ALA A 138 -3.10 -5.87 8.09
C ALA A 138 -3.43 -7.22 8.74
N GLN A 139 -4.55 -7.82 8.32
CA GLN A 139 -4.98 -9.16 8.70
C GLN A 139 -5.73 -9.89 7.59
#